data_AF-A0A1I4MYD9-F1
#
_entry.id   AF-A0A1I4MYD9-F1
#
_cell.length_a   1.000
_cell.length_b   1.000
_cell.length_c   1.000
_cell.angle_alpha   90.00
_cell.angle_beta   90.00
_cell.angle_gamma   90.00
#
_symmetry.space_group_name_H-M   'P 1'
#
loop_
_entity.id
_entity.type
_entity.pdbx_description
1 polymer ?
#
loop_
_entity_poly.entity_id
_entity_poly.type
_entity_poly.pdbx_seq_one_letter_code
_entity_poly.pdbx_strand_id
1 'polypeptide(L)'
;MSIEQYVNKIISYIELNTENKKDLKEELIRHISDKCSYYKHEGTDEASAVEQSLQDFSNAKEVGNELNKAFFPYRKPLLSTLSLLTILFTFCLAISSVIYQEIFPSIWCTLTIISSITIYYFINKPSRSANHRPLLIILMIFLNIFYFYSLFLIDGIRENTYIYILLSLLLLSCFIISISQIYLGVLYQPISIKLSSLSQQKRNTIIITNIITGVIICGVSLLFISGLLIFAPSLLIVIPCAVIVLWLFFLIGELKSQNFENLFRVLKISLAFLALGFIIIPQFML
;
A
#
# COMPACT_ATOMS: atom_id res chain seq x y z
N MET A 1 21.28 24.31 -19.71
CA MET A 1 20.43 23.14 -19.39
C MET A 1 19.18 23.24 -20.24
N SER A 2 18.80 22.21 -21.00
CA SER A 2 17.63 22.31 -21.90
C SER A 2 16.30 22.24 -21.13
N ILE A 3 15.23 22.77 -21.70
CA ILE A 3 13.86 22.69 -21.14
C ILE A 3 13.49 21.23 -20.87
N GLU A 4 13.77 20.32 -21.81
CA GLU A 4 13.50 18.89 -21.62
C GLU A 4 14.28 18.28 -20.46
N GLN A 5 15.56 18.63 -20.29
CA GLN A 5 16.37 18.16 -19.17
C GLN A 5 15.82 18.66 -17.83
N TYR A 6 15.33 19.90 -17.79
CA TYR A 6 14.67 20.47 -16.61
C TYR A 6 13.37 19.75 -16.26
N VAL A 7 12.48 19.58 -17.24
CA VAL A 7 11.20 18.89 -17.05
C VAL A 7 11.42 17.42 -16.67
N ASN A 8 12.38 16.72 -17.28
CA ASN A 8 12.72 15.35 -16.90
C ASN A 8 13.20 15.27 -15.44
N LYS A 9 13.92 16.28 -14.94
CA LYS A 9 14.28 16.35 -13.51
C LYS A 9 13.03 16.54 -12.63
N ILE A 10 12.11 17.45 -12.97
CA ILE A 10 10.85 17.64 -12.23
C ILE A 10 10.09 16.31 -12.12
N ILE A 11 9.85 15.65 -13.25
CA ILE A 11 9.05 14.42 -13.33
C ILE A 11 9.67 13.28 -12.50
N SER A 12 11.00 13.27 -12.33
CA SER A 12 11.68 12.25 -11.52
C SER A 12 11.29 12.28 -10.04
N TYR A 13 10.81 13.42 -9.54
CA TYR A 13 10.33 13.61 -8.17
C TYR A 13 8.84 13.33 -7.98
N ILE A 14 8.12 13.06 -9.07
CA ILE A 14 6.68 12.83 -9.05
C ILE A 14 6.38 11.33 -9.13
N GLU A 15 5.59 10.85 -8.17
CA GLU A 15 5.08 9.49 -8.17
C GLU A 15 3.89 9.39 -9.13
N LEU A 16 4.11 9.44 -10.45
CA LEU A 16 3.08 9.17 -11.46
C LEU A 16 3.44 7.96 -12.32
N ASN A 17 2.43 7.29 -12.89
CA ASN A 17 2.63 6.22 -13.87
C ASN A 17 3.20 6.80 -15.18
N THR A 18 3.66 5.94 -16.09
CA THR A 18 4.32 6.37 -17.33
C THR A 18 3.44 7.22 -18.24
N GLU A 19 2.14 6.91 -18.29
CA GLU A 19 1.15 7.63 -19.11
C GLU A 19 0.91 9.05 -18.58
N ASN A 20 0.51 9.19 -17.32
CA ASN A 20 0.27 10.51 -16.72
C ASN A 20 1.56 11.34 -16.64
N LYS A 21 2.73 10.70 -16.55
CA LYS A 21 4.03 11.39 -16.65
C LYS A 21 4.25 11.98 -18.03
N LYS A 22 3.80 11.32 -19.09
CA LYS A 22 3.92 11.84 -20.46
C LYS A 22 3.03 13.06 -20.64
N ASP A 23 1.79 12.98 -20.20
CA ASP A 23 0.84 14.10 -20.31
C ASP A 23 1.35 15.32 -19.52
N LEU A 24 1.77 15.11 -18.27
CA LEU A 24 2.35 16.17 -17.44
C LEU A 24 3.65 16.73 -18.03
N LYS A 25 4.45 15.89 -18.71
CA LYS A 25 5.66 16.33 -19.41
C LYS A 25 5.31 17.29 -20.53
N GLU A 26 4.35 16.93 -21.37
CA GLU A 26 3.91 17.73 -22.50
C GLU A 26 3.33 19.07 -22.02
N GLU A 27 2.52 19.05 -20.96
CA GLU A 27 1.98 20.24 -20.31
C GLU A 27 3.08 21.17 -19.76
N LEU A 28 4.03 20.63 -18.99
CA LEU A 28 5.15 21.41 -18.45
C LEU A 28 6.05 21.99 -19.54
N ILE A 29 6.34 21.22 -20.59
CA ILE A 29 7.13 21.70 -21.72
C ILE A 29 6.41 22.85 -22.43
N ARG A 30 5.09 22.71 -22.66
CA ARG A 30 4.28 23.77 -23.27
C ARG A 30 4.33 25.04 -22.43
N HIS A 31 4.06 24.97 -21.13
CA HIS A 31 4.08 26.14 -20.26
C HIS A 31 5.45 26.85 -20.19
N ILE A 32 6.55 26.09 -20.14
CA ILE A 32 7.90 26.69 -20.14
C ILE A 32 8.20 27.30 -21.51
N SER A 33 7.76 26.65 -22.60
CA SER A 33 7.96 27.15 -23.97
C SER A 33 7.15 28.42 -24.23
N ASP A 34 5.92 28.50 -23.76
CA ASP A 34 5.09 29.71 -23.85
C ASP A 34 5.75 30.89 -23.11
N LYS A 35 6.34 30.62 -21.95
CA LYS A 35 7.08 31.63 -21.18
C LYS A 35 8.39 32.05 -21.85
N CYS A 36 9.10 31.11 -22.48
CA CYS A 36 10.26 31.43 -23.30
C CYS A 36 9.89 32.32 -24.51
N SER A 37 8.79 32.00 -25.20
CA SER A 37 8.26 32.82 -26.30
C SER A 37 7.91 34.24 -25.83
N TYR A 38 7.34 34.38 -24.63
CA TYR A 38 7.08 35.69 -24.02
C TYR A 38 8.37 36.53 -23.87
N TYR A 39 9.45 35.97 -23.31
CA TYR A 39 10.72 36.70 -23.18
C TYR A 39 11.37 37.02 -24.54
N LYS A 40 11.22 36.13 -25.53
CA LYS A 40 11.66 36.41 -26.90
C LYS A 40 10.91 37.61 -27.50
N HIS A 41 9.60 37.70 -27.27
CA HIS A 41 8.79 38.84 -27.71
C HIS A 41 9.18 40.15 -27.02
N GLU A 42 9.63 40.09 -25.77
CA GLU A 42 10.19 41.23 -25.01
C GLU A 42 11.60 41.64 -25.50
N GLY A 43 12.14 41.00 -26.53
CA GLY A 43 13.44 41.35 -27.13
C GLY A 43 14.65 40.64 -26.51
N THR A 44 14.42 39.61 -25.69
CA THR A 44 15.48 38.81 -25.08
C THR A 44 16.04 37.79 -26.07
N ASP A 45 17.36 37.60 -26.10
CA ASP A 45 18.02 36.50 -26.83
C ASP A 45 17.42 35.14 -26.43
N GLU A 46 17.36 34.20 -27.38
CA GLU A 46 16.83 32.86 -27.19
C GLU A 46 17.51 32.10 -26.03
N ALA A 47 18.84 32.18 -25.90
CA ALA A 47 19.53 31.50 -24.82
C ALA A 47 19.17 32.11 -23.45
N SER A 48 19.13 33.44 -23.37
CA SER A 48 18.72 34.17 -22.18
C SER A 48 17.24 34.00 -21.83
N ALA A 49 16.35 33.90 -22.81
CA ALA A 49 14.92 33.63 -22.62
C ALA A 49 14.68 32.24 -22.01
N VAL A 50 15.44 31.23 -22.45
CA VAL A 50 15.40 29.90 -21.83
C VAL A 50 15.90 29.96 -20.40
N GLU A 51 17.01 30.64 -20.12
CA GLU A 51 17.54 30.74 -18.76
C GLU A 51 16.58 31.47 -17.81
N GLN A 52 16.02 32.62 -18.23
CA GLN A 52 15.04 33.37 -17.45
C GLN A 52 13.78 32.56 -17.20
N SER A 53 13.24 31.88 -18.21
CA SER A 53 12.07 31.01 -18.02
C SER A 53 12.34 29.87 -17.03
N LEU A 54 13.53 29.27 -17.04
CA LEU A 54 13.91 28.23 -16.08
C LEU A 54 14.11 28.78 -14.66
N GLN A 55 14.69 29.98 -14.51
CA GLN A 55 14.86 30.63 -13.21
C GLN A 55 13.50 30.94 -12.56
N ASP A 56 12.55 31.41 -13.36
CA ASP A 56 11.20 31.73 -12.92
C ASP A 56 10.40 30.52 -12.43
N PHE A 57 10.63 29.35 -13.03
CA PHE A 57 10.03 28.10 -12.57
C PHE A 57 10.69 27.54 -11.30
N SER A 58 11.66 28.24 -10.69
CA SER A 58 12.35 27.81 -9.46
C SER A 58 13.14 26.48 -9.63
N ASN A 59 13.60 25.90 -8.52
CA ASN A 59 14.37 24.66 -8.56
C ASN A 59 13.49 23.46 -8.97
N ALA A 60 13.92 22.69 -9.97
CA ALA A 60 13.20 21.49 -10.44
C ALA A 60 12.82 20.50 -9.30
N LYS A 61 13.66 20.39 -8.26
CA LYS A 61 13.37 19.53 -7.10
C LYS A 61 12.21 20.07 -6.26
N GLU A 62 12.13 21.38 -6.09
CA GLU A 62 11.07 22.04 -5.32
C GLU A 62 9.73 21.94 -6.05
N VAL A 63 9.70 22.31 -7.33
CA VAL A 63 8.52 22.14 -8.20
C VAL A 63 8.04 20.70 -8.21
N GLY A 64 8.96 19.74 -8.41
CA GLY A 64 8.60 18.33 -8.43
C GLY A 64 8.02 17.84 -7.10
N ASN A 65 8.53 18.32 -5.97
CA ASN A 65 8.00 17.96 -4.65
C ASN A 65 6.62 18.59 -4.40
N GLU A 66 6.42 19.85 -4.77
CA GLU A 66 5.12 20.54 -4.62
C GLU A 66 4.06 19.92 -5.53
N LEU A 67 4.39 19.62 -6.78
CA LEU A 67 3.51 18.85 -7.66
C LEU A 67 3.18 17.48 -7.07
N ASN A 68 4.17 16.75 -6.54
CA ASN A 68 3.92 15.46 -5.92
C ASN A 68 3.03 15.56 -4.67
N LYS A 69 3.16 16.62 -3.86
CA LYS A 69 2.26 16.89 -2.73
C LYS A 69 0.84 17.23 -3.20
N ALA A 70 0.70 17.99 -4.29
CA ALA A 70 -0.59 18.32 -4.86
C ALA A 70 -1.33 17.07 -5.35
N PHE A 71 -0.62 16.13 -5.99
CA PHE A 71 -1.21 14.86 -6.42
C PHE A 71 -1.41 13.86 -5.27
N PHE A 72 -0.50 13.80 -4.28
CA PHE A 72 -0.47 12.78 -3.22
C PHE A 72 -0.13 13.38 -1.84
N PRO A 73 -1.02 14.20 -1.24
CA PRO A 73 -0.69 15.03 -0.07
C PRO A 73 -0.25 14.21 1.15
N TYR A 74 -0.93 13.09 1.43
CA TYR A 74 -0.71 12.31 2.65
C TYR A 74 0.14 11.05 2.45
N ARG A 75 0.53 10.72 1.22
CA ARG A 75 1.11 9.40 0.94
C ARG A 75 2.51 9.23 1.50
N LYS A 76 3.40 10.17 1.19
CA LYS A 76 4.79 10.16 1.67
C LYS A 76 4.86 10.17 3.21
N PRO A 77 4.16 11.08 3.94
CA PRO A 77 4.23 11.07 5.40
C PRO A 77 3.66 9.78 5.99
N LEU A 78 2.52 9.28 5.51
CA LEU A 78 1.93 8.05 6.05
C LEU A 78 2.80 6.80 5.81
N LEU A 79 3.41 6.66 4.63
CA LEU A 79 4.37 5.58 4.38
C LEU A 79 5.59 5.66 5.29
N SER A 80 6.07 6.88 5.53
CA SER A 80 7.25 7.11 6.39
C SER A 80 6.91 6.78 7.84
N THR A 81 5.73 7.22 8.31
CA THR A 81 5.19 6.86 9.62
C THR A 81 5.04 5.35 9.74
N LEU A 82 4.47 4.67 8.74
CA LEU A 82 4.32 3.22 8.74
C LEU A 82 5.67 2.50 8.91
N SER A 83 6.68 2.88 8.13
CA SER A 83 8.00 2.25 8.20
C SER A 83 8.66 2.47 9.57
N LEU A 84 8.61 3.69 10.10
CA LEU A 84 9.22 4.01 11.40
C LEU A 84 8.46 3.32 12.55
N LEU A 85 7.14 3.39 12.52
CA LEU A 85 6.27 2.76 13.53
C LEU A 85 6.42 1.24 13.52
N THR A 86 6.60 0.62 12.36
CA THR A 86 6.84 -0.83 12.25
C THR A 86 8.17 -1.24 12.85
N ILE A 87 9.24 -0.46 12.63
CA ILE A 87 10.56 -0.73 13.23
C ILE A 87 10.46 -0.60 14.76
N LEU A 88 9.82 0.47 15.24
CA LEU A 88 9.60 0.69 16.67
C LEU A 88 8.78 -0.46 17.29
N PHE A 89 7.66 -0.81 16.66
CA PHE A 89 6.81 -1.92 17.09
C PHE A 89 7.57 -3.25 17.13
N THR A 90 8.36 -3.55 16.09
CA THR A 90 9.17 -4.77 16.03
C THR A 90 10.18 -4.82 17.18
N PHE A 91 10.86 -3.71 17.44
CA PHE A 91 11.84 -3.62 18.52
C PHE A 91 11.18 -3.79 19.90
N CYS A 92 10.07 -3.09 20.17
CA CYS A 92 9.34 -3.21 21.42
C CYS A 92 8.84 -4.65 21.63
N LEU A 93 8.20 -5.25 20.62
CA LEU A 93 7.68 -6.61 20.72
C LEU A 93 8.80 -7.63 20.93
N ALA A 94 9.94 -7.48 20.24
CA ALA A 94 11.08 -8.39 20.38
C ALA A 94 11.66 -8.36 21.80
N ILE A 95 11.86 -7.16 22.37
CA ILE A 95 12.34 -7.01 23.75
C ILE A 95 11.34 -7.59 24.74
N SER A 96 10.05 -7.27 24.60
CA SER A 96 9.02 -7.80 25.48
C SER A 96 8.92 -9.33 25.37
N SER A 97 9.07 -9.90 24.18
CA SER A 97 9.06 -11.36 23.98
C SER A 97 10.24 -12.02 24.71
N VAL A 98 11.43 -11.43 24.66
CA VAL A 98 12.61 -11.95 25.39
C VAL A 98 12.40 -11.87 26.90
N ILE A 99 11.87 -10.76 27.42
CA ILE A 99 11.70 -10.56 28.86
C ILE A 99 10.61 -11.46 29.44
N TYR A 100 9.47 -11.60 28.75
CA TYR A 100 8.28 -12.27 29.31
C TYR A 100 8.06 -13.70 28.83
N GLN A 101 8.61 -14.08 27.69
CA GLN A 101 8.45 -15.43 27.12
C GLN A 101 9.78 -16.17 26.97
N GLU A 102 10.92 -15.51 27.24
CA GLU A 102 12.26 -16.07 27.02
C GLU A 102 12.53 -16.51 25.57
N ILE A 103 11.77 -15.95 24.61
CA ILE A 103 11.85 -16.27 23.18
C ILE A 103 12.24 -15.02 22.39
N PHE A 104 13.22 -15.17 21.49
CA PHE A 104 13.55 -14.15 20.51
C PHE A 104 13.04 -14.55 19.11
N PRO A 105 11.99 -13.90 18.57
CA PRO A 105 11.39 -14.25 17.28
C PRO A 105 12.23 -13.73 16.10
N SER A 106 13.45 -14.24 15.93
CA SER A 106 14.46 -13.74 14.99
C SER A 106 13.97 -13.63 13.55
N ILE A 107 13.35 -14.69 13.02
CA ILE A 107 12.84 -14.76 11.65
C ILE A 107 11.79 -13.66 11.41
N TRP A 108 10.84 -13.51 12.34
CA TRP A 108 9.81 -12.49 12.24
C TRP A 108 10.41 -11.07 12.26
N CYS A 109 11.32 -10.80 13.20
CA CYS A 109 12.02 -9.51 13.28
C CYS A 109 12.78 -9.17 12.00
N THR A 110 13.51 -10.14 11.44
CA THR A 110 14.24 -9.94 10.18
C THR A 110 13.29 -9.60 9.03
N LEU A 111 12.18 -10.33 8.91
CA LEU A 111 11.20 -10.10 7.84
C LEU A 111 10.49 -8.75 7.97
N THR A 112 10.09 -8.32 9.17
CA THR A 112 9.42 -7.02 9.37
C THR A 112 10.39 -5.85 9.17
N ILE A 113 11.65 -5.96 9.61
CA ILE A 113 12.67 -4.93 9.41
C ILE A 113 13.04 -4.80 7.94
N ILE A 114 13.32 -5.90 7.23
CA ILE A 114 13.63 -5.87 5.79
C ILE A 114 12.44 -5.27 5.02
N SER A 115 11.21 -5.65 5.37
CA SER A 115 10.01 -5.08 4.75
C SER A 115 9.92 -3.57 4.98
N SER A 116 10.19 -3.11 6.20
CA SER A 116 10.16 -1.68 6.55
C SER A 116 11.24 -0.89 5.80
N ILE A 117 12.48 -1.39 5.76
CA ILE A 117 13.58 -0.77 5.01
C ILE A 117 13.24 -0.70 3.51
N THR A 118 12.64 -1.76 2.96
CA THR A 118 12.23 -1.80 1.55
C THR A 118 11.12 -0.78 1.27
N ILE A 119 10.12 -0.64 2.16
CA ILE A 119 9.10 0.42 2.07
C ILE A 119 9.78 1.79 2.09
N TYR A 120 10.69 2.04 3.04
CA TYR A 120 11.42 3.30 3.15
C TYR A 120 12.25 3.63 1.91
N TYR A 121 12.84 2.61 1.28
CA TYR A 121 13.54 2.76 0.01
C TYR A 121 12.60 3.24 -1.11
N PHE A 122 11.40 2.67 -1.22
CA PHE A 122 10.41 3.09 -2.21
C PHE A 122 9.92 4.53 -1.98
N ILE A 123 9.75 4.96 -0.73
CA ILE A 123 9.39 6.34 -0.38
C ILE A 123 10.39 7.35 -0.94
N ASN A 124 11.68 7.05 -0.86
CA ASN A 124 12.75 7.94 -1.31
C ASN A 124 12.96 7.93 -2.82
N LYS A 125 12.28 7.04 -3.55
CA LYS A 125 12.33 6.97 -5.03
C LYS A 125 10.90 6.98 -5.59
N PRO A 126 10.21 8.15 -5.59
CA PRO A 126 8.81 8.28 -6.01
C PRO A 126 8.54 7.69 -7.39
N SER A 127 9.44 7.96 -8.36
CA SER A 127 9.30 7.42 -9.72
C SER A 127 9.33 5.88 -9.77
N ARG A 128 10.15 5.22 -8.93
CA ARG A 128 10.19 3.74 -8.84
C ARG A 128 8.98 3.19 -8.10
N SER A 129 8.52 3.86 -7.05
CA SER A 129 7.30 3.49 -6.31
C SER A 129 6.06 3.45 -7.21
N ALA A 130 5.94 4.40 -8.15
CA ALA A 130 4.87 4.39 -9.13
C ALA A 130 4.95 3.18 -10.08
N ASN A 131 6.13 2.92 -10.66
CA ASN A 131 6.30 1.86 -11.66
C ASN A 131 6.20 0.45 -11.07
N HIS A 132 6.68 0.24 -9.84
CA HIS A 132 6.63 -1.04 -9.14
C HIS A 132 5.56 -1.06 -8.04
N ARG A 133 4.48 -0.31 -8.22
CA ARG A 133 3.37 -0.24 -7.26
C ARG A 133 2.78 -1.60 -6.86
N PRO A 134 2.58 -2.57 -7.77
CA PRO A 134 2.09 -3.88 -7.38
C PRO A 134 3.01 -4.56 -6.36
N LEU A 135 4.33 -4.39 -6.50
CA LEU A 135 5.31 -4.92 -5.54
C LEU A 135 5.16 -4.24 -4.17
N LEU A 136 4.98 -2.92 -4.12
CA LEU A 136 4.75 -2.21 -2.85
C LEU A 136 3.46 -2.66 -2.16
N ILE A 137 2.39 -2.88 -2.93
CA ILE A 137 1.13 -3.40 -2.38
C ILE A 137 1.30 -4.84 -1.88
N ILE A 138 1.96 -5.70 -2.65
CA ILE A 138 2.28 -7.08 -2.23
C ILE A 138 3.10 -7.06 -0.93
N LEU A 139 4.11 -6.20 -0.84
CA LEU A 139 4.94 -6.03 0.34
C LEU A 139 4.11 -5.61 1.56
N MET A 140 3.15 -4.70 1.40
CA MET A 140 2.23 -4.33 2.48
C MET A 140 1.28 -5.46 2.86
N ILE A 141 0.80 -6.25 1.91
CA ILE A 141 -0.03 -7.43 2.21
C ILE A 141 0.78 -8.43 3.05
N PHE A 142 2.02 -8.73 2.66
CA PHE A 142 2.92 -9.58 3.46
C PHE A 142 3.19 -9.00 4.84
N LEU A 143 3.38 -7.68 4.93
CA LEU A 143 3.57 -7.01 6.21
C LEU A 143 2.35 -7.18 7.12
N ASN A 144 1.12 -7.10 6.58
CA ASN A 144 -0.10 -7.38 7.35
C ASN A 144 -0.18 -8.84 7.81
N ILE A 145 0.32 -9.80 7.03
CA ILE A 145 0.42 -11.21 7.47
C ILE A 145 1.36 -11.32 8.69
N PHE A 146 2.49 -10.61 8.69
CA PHE A 146 3.39 -10.58 9.85
C PHE A 146 2.77 -9.87 11.07
N TYR A 147 1.91 -8.87 10.84
CA TYR A 147 1.11 -8.26 11.90
C TYR A 147 0.11 -9.24 12.51
N PHE A 148 -0.56 -10.06 11.71
CA PHE A 148 -1.41 -11.13 12.24
C PHE A 148 -0.61 -12.13 13.09
N TYR A 149 0.58 -12.54 12.63
CA TYR A 149 1.45 -13.41 13.42
C TYR A 149 1.84 -12.78 14.76
N SER A 150 2.07 -11.46 14.78
CA SER A 150 2.46 -10.74 16.00
C SER A 150 1.38 -10.76 17.10
N LEU A 151 0.12 -11.02 16.77
CA LEU A 151 -0.94 -11.21 17.78
C LEU A 151 -0.64 -12.40 18.70
N PHE A 152 -0.10 -13.50 18.16
CA PHE A 152 0.30 -14.66 18.96
C PHE A 152 1.47 -14.33 19.89
N LEU A 153 2.43 -13.53 19.42
CA LEU A 153 3.55 -13.06 20.25
C LEU A 153 3.06 -12.12 21.36
N ILE A 154 2.09 -11.25 21.09
CA ILE A 154 1.54 -10.33 22.09
C ILE A 154 0.75 -11.10 23.16
N ASP A 155 -0.01 -12.13 22.78
CA ASP A 155 -0.79 -12.93 23.73
C ASP A 155 0.09 -13.59 24.81
N GLY A 156 1.30 -14.00 24.45
CA GLY A 156 2.28 -14.50 25.42
C GLY A 156 2.80 -13.46 26.43
N ILE A 157 2.46 -12.17 26.28
CA ILE A 157 2.86 -11.06 27.19
C ILE A 157 1.66 -10.60 28.04
N ARG A 158 0.55 -11.33 28.02
CA ARG A 158 -0.71 -10.93 28.65
C ARG A 158 -0.61 -10.65 30.15
N GLU A 159 0.35 -11.26 30.85
CA GLU A 159 0.59 -11.02 32.27
C GLU A 159 0.87 -9.53 32.58
N ASN A 160 1.56 -8.81 31.68
CA ASN A 160 1.76 -7.38 31.81
C ASN A 160 0.72 -6.61 30.99
N THR A 161 -0.39 -6.25 31.65
CA THR A 161 -1.54 -5.57 31.03
C THR A 161 -1.15 -4.28 30.30
N TYR A 162 -0.25 -3.47 30.87
CA TYR A 162 0.14 -2.19 30.26
C TYR A 162 0.90 -2.38 28.95
N ILE A 163 1.86 -3.31 28.93
CA ILE A 163 2.65 -3.62 27.73
C ILE A 163 1.76 -4.29 26.68
N TYR A 164 0.89 -5.21 27.09
CA TYR A 164 -0.09 -5.85 26.21
C TYR A 164 -0.98 -4.82 25.48
N ILE A 165 -1.56 -3.87 26.22
CA ILE A 165 -2.39 -2.81 25.63
C ILE A 165 -1.58 -1.92 24.71
N LEU A 166 -0.39 -1.48 25.12
CA LEU A 166 0.48 -0.62 24.31
C LEU A 166 0.86 -1.28 22.98
N LEU A 167 1.32 -2.54 23.01
CA LEU A 167 1.69 -3.29 21.82
C LEU A 167 0.48 -3.53 20.91
N SER A 168 -0.69 -3.81 21.48
CA SER A 168 -1.94 -3.97 20.73
C SER A 168 -2.35 -2.69 20.00
N LEU A 169 -2.23 -1.52 20.66
CA LEU A 169 -2.53 -0.23 20.04
C LEU A 169 -1.52 0.14 18.94
N LEU A 170 -0.22 -0.14 19.15
CA LEU A 170 0.81 0.04 18.14
C LEU A 170 0.56 -0.84 16.92
N LEU A 171 0.23 -2.12 17.14
CA LEU A 171 -0.12 -3.06 16.08
C LEU A 171 -1.35 -2.58 15.28
N LEU A 172 -2.41 -2.18 15.98
CA LEU A 172 -3.62 -1.66 15.35
C LEU A 172 -3.33 -0.42 14.50
N SER A 173 -2.49 0.48 15.00
CA SER A 173 -2.06 1.68 14.27
C SER A 173 -1.28 1.32 13.00
N CYS A 174 -0.32 0.40 13.09
CA CYS A 174 0.41 -0.13 11.94
C CYS A 174 -0.52 -0.74 10.90
N PHE A 175 -1.48 -1.56 11.33
CA PHE A 175 -2.45 -2.21 10.48
C PHE A 175 -3.36 -1.20 9.75
N ILE A 176 -3.93 -0.23 10.48
CA ILE A 176 -4.79 0.82 9.90
C ILE A 176 -4.02 1.65 8.87
N ILE A 177 -2.79 2.07 9.18
CA ILE A 177 -1.97 2.84 8.24
C ILE A 177 -1.64 2.00 7.01
N SER A 178 -1.26 0.73 7.18
CA SER A 178 -0.94 -0.19 6.09
C SER A 178 -2.14 -0.39 5.15
N ILE A 179 -3.32 -0.70 5.68
CA ILE A 179 -4.55 -0.86 4.89
C ILE A 179 -4.93 0.45 4.19
N SER A 180 -4.79 1.60 4.88
CA SER A 180 -5.03 2.92 4.29
C SER A 180 -4.09 3.18 3.10
N GLN A 181 -2.82 2.77 3.19
CA GLN A 181 -1.87 2.91 2.08
C GLN A 181 -2.19 1.98 0.91
N ILE A 182 -2.64 0.75 1.16
CA ILE A 182 -3.13 -0.13 0.09
C ILE A 182 -4.32 0.52 -0.62
N TYR A 183 -5.28 1.06 0.14
CA TYR A 183 -6.45 1.76 -0.39
C TYR A 183 -6.05 2.98 -1.25
N LEU A 184 -5.26 3.92 -0.70
CA LEU A 184 -4.81 5.12 -1.40
C LEU A 184 -3.96 4.76 -2.63
N GLY A 185 -3.13 3.72 -2.52
CA GLY A 185 -2.31 3.20 -3.60
C GLY A 185 -3.14 2.73 -4.79
N VAL A 186 -4.20 1.96 -4.55
CA VAL A 186 -5.09 1.48 -5.63
C VAL A 186 -6.00 2.60 -6.15
N LEU A 187 -6.43 3.52 -5.27
CA LEU A 187 -7.36 4.58 -5.63
C LEU A 187 -6.74 5.61 -6.59
N TYR A 188 -5.58 6.15 -6.24
CA TYR A 188 -5.02 7.26 -7.01
C TYR A 188 -4.18 6.83 -8.21
N GLN A 189 -3.64 5.60 -8.22
CA GLN A 189 -3.17 5.01 -9.49
C GLN A 189 -3.63 3.56 -9.57
N PRO A 190 -4.70 3.33 -10.34
CA PRO A 190 -5.25 2.01 -10.50
C PRO A 190 -4.26 1.09 -11.22
N ILE A 191 -4.22 -0.16 -10.75
CA ILE A 191 -3.32 -1.20 -11.28
C ILE A 191 -3.83 -1.74 -12.64
N SER A 192 -5.11 -1.55 -12.94
CA SER A 192 -5.71 -1.99 -14.21
C SER A 192 -6.28 -0.83 -15.00
N ILE A 193 -6.19 -0.95 -16.33
CA ILE A 193 -6.77 -0.03 -17.31
C ILE A 193 -8.31 0.07 -17.13
N LYS A 194 -8.95 -0.99 -16.64
CA LYS A 194 -10.39 -0.97 -16.33
C LYS A 194 -10.69 -0.07 -15.13
N LEU A 195 -9.88 -0.13 -14.08
CA LEU A 195 -10.06 0.71 -12.89
C LEU A 195 -9.78 2.19 -13.16
N SER A 196 -8.97 2.54 -14.18
CA SER A 196 -8.77 3.94 -14.58
C SER A 196 -9.96 4.52 -15.35
N SER A 197 -10.72 3.72 -16.09
CA SER A 197 -11.87 4.20 -16.87
C SER A 197 -13.18 4.33 -16.07
N LEU A 198 -13.23 3.83 -14.84
CA LEU A 198 -14.41 3.89 -13.99
C LEU A 198 -14.52 5.24 -13.26
N SER A 199 -15.77 5.68 -13.05
CA SER A 199 -16.08 6.80 -12.16
C SER A 199 -15.51 6.58 -10.75
N GLN A 200 -15.08 7.66 -10.09
CA GLN A 200 -14.50 7.63 -8.74
C GLN A 200 -15.35 6.85 -7.72
N GLN A 201 -16.68 7.01 -7.74
CA GLN A 201 -17.59 6.32 -6.83
C GLN A 201 -17.56 4.79 -7.01
N LYS A 202 -17.74 4.32 -8.26
CA LYS A 202 -17.67 2.88 -8.58
C LYS A 202 -16.31 2.29 -8.21
N ARG A 203 -15.22 3.01 -8.49
CA ARG A 203 -13.86 2.60 -8.12
C ARG A 203 -13.72 2.43 -6.61
N ASN A 204 -14.20 3.39 -5.82
CA ASN A 204 -14.19 3.29 -4.36
C ASN A 204 -14.92 2.04 -3.86
N THR A 205 -16.13 1.78 -4.36
CA THR A 205 -16.92 0.62 -3.95
C THR A 205 -16.20 -0.69 -4.23
N ILE A 206 -15.59 -0.83 -5.41
CA ILE A 206 -14.85 -2.04 -5.79
C ILE A 206 -13.65 -2.26 -4.86
N ILE A 207 -12.85 -1.22 -4.64
CA ILE A 207 -11.64 -1.30 -3.82
C ILE A 207 -12.02 -1.62 -2.36
N ILE A 208 -13.00 -0.91 -1.78
CA ILE A 208 -13.46 -1.15 -0.41
C ILE A 208 -13.97 -2.57 -0.26
N THR A 209 -14.78 -3.06 -1.20
CA THR A 209 -15.29 -4.44 -1.17
C THR A 209 -14.15 -5.46 -1.25
N ASN A 210 -13.15 -5.24 -2.11
CA ASN A 210 -11.97 -6.10 -2.22
C ASN A 210 -11.17 -6.14 -0.91
N ILE A 211 -10.90 -4.98 -0.31
CA ILE A 211 -10.15 -4.89 0.95
C ILE A 211 -10.91 -5.57 2.08
N ILE A 212 -12.20 -5.26 2.28
CA ILE A 212 -13.01 -5.83 3.36
C ILE A 212 -13.10 -7.36 3.23
N THR A 213 -13.48 -7.86 2.04
CA THR A 213 -13.59 -9.31 1.83
C THR A 213 -12.25 -10.02 1.97
N GLY A 214 -11.15 -9.40 1.52
CA GLY A 214 -9.80 -9.92 1.69
C GLY A 214 -9.36 -10.00 3.16
N VAL A 215 -9.59 -8.93 3.94
CA VAL A 215 -9.28 -8.92 5.38
C VAL A 215 -10.06 -10.02 6.11
N ILE A 216 -11.35 -10.16 5.83
CA ILE A 216 -12.18 -11.21 6.43
C ILE A 216 -11.65 -12.60 6.05
N ILE A 217 -11.53 -12.89 4.76
CA ILE A 217 -11.18 -14.24 4.29
C ILE A 217 -9.77 -14.63 4.71
N CYS A 218 -8.79 -13.74 4.53
CA CYS A 218 -7.43 -14.01 4.96
C CYS A 218 -7.34 -14.12 6.49
N GLY A 219 -8.01 -13.23 7.24
CA GLY A 219 -8.02 -13.27 8.71
C GLY A 219 -8.58 -14.57 9.26
N VAL A 220 -9.78 -14.98 8.81
CA VAL A 220 -10.41 -16.24 9.19
C VAL A 220 -9.54 -17.43 8.79
N SER A 221 -9.07 -17.46 7.54
CA SER A 221 -8.28 -18.59 7.03
C SER A 221 -6.96 -18.74 7.76
N LEU A 222 -6.27 -17.64 8.06
CA LEU A 222 -5.02 -17.65 8.83
C LEU A 222 -5.24 -18.16 10.27
N LEU A 223 -6.33 -17.75 10.92
CA LEU A 223 -6.70 -18.23 12.25
C LEU A 223 -6.94 -19.76 12.24
N PHE A 224 -7.65 -20.27 11.24
CA PHE A 224 -7.87 -21.72 11.08
C PHE A 224 -6.57 -22.46 10.80
N ILE A 225 -5.73 -21.93 9.92
CA ILE A 225 -4.41 -22.51 9.61
C ILE A 225 -3.56 -22.60 10.89
N SER A 226 -3.49 -21.52 11.67
CA SER A 226 -2.74 -21.53 12.94
C SER A 226 -3.31 -22.53 13.94
N GLY A 227 -4.64 -22.58 14.09
CA GLY A 227 -5.29 -23.54 15.00
C GLY A 227 -5.01 -24.99 14.60
N LEU A 228 -5.14 -25.32 13.30
CA LEU A 228 -4.84 -26.65 12.79
C LEU A 228 -3.36 -27.01 12.96
N LEU A 229 -2.43 -26.09 12.71
CA LEU A 229 -1.00 -26.35 12.89
C LEU A 229 -0.62 -26.63 14.35
N ILE A 230 -1.27 -25.96 15.31
CA ILE A 230 -0.98 -26.12 16.74
C ILE A 230 -1.63 -27.39 17.29
N PHE A 231 -2.92 -27.60 17.01
CA PHE A 231 -3.72 -28.62 17.71
C PHE A 231 -3.85 -29.94 16.95
N ALA A 232 -3.84 -29.92 15.61
CA ALA A 232 -4.12 -31.10 14.79
C ALA A 232 -3.43 -31.01 13.42
N PRO A 233 -2.09 -31.09 13.37
CA PRO A 233 -1.33 -30.99 12.13
C PRO A 233 -1.78 -32.10 11.17
N SER A 234 -2.57 -31.72 10.18
CA SER A 234 -3.26 -32.61 9.26
C SER A 234 -3.40 -31.95 7.89
N LEU A 235 -3.71 -32.76 6.88
CA LEU A 235 -3.97 -32.26 5.53
C LEU A 235 -5.23 -31.35 5.45
N LEU A 236 -5.98 -31.21 6.54
CA LEU A 236 -7.12 -30.27 6.62
C LEU A 236 -6.69 -28.81 6.43
N ILE A 237 -5.40 -28.48 6.59
CA ILE A 237 -4.84 -27.15 6.25
C ILE A 237 -5.11 -26.73 4.80
N VAL A 238 -5.36 -27.69 3.90
CA VAL A 238 -5.69 -27.43 2.50
C VAL A 238 -7.01 -26.67 2.36
N ILE A 239 -7.97 -26.86 3.27
CA ILE A 239 -9.29 -26.21 3.22
C ILE A 239 -9.18 -24.68 3.34
N PRO A 240 -8.62 -24.09 4.41
CA PRO A 240 -8.47 -22.63 4.50
C PRO A 240 -7.57 -22.05 3.41
N CYS A 241 -6.54 -22.79 2.98
CA CYS A 241 -5.73 -22.40 1.82
C CYS A 241 -6.56 -22.33 0.52
N ALA A 242 -7.44 -23.30 0.29
CA ALA A 242 -8.33 -23.32 -0.87
C ALA A 242 -9.33 -22.14 -0.84
N VAL A 243 -9.80 -21.72 0.34
CA VAL A 243 -10.66 -20.54 0.49
C VAL A 243 -9.93 -19.25 0.08
N ILE A 244 -8.66 -19.09 0.47
CA ILE A 244 -7.83 -17.94 0.03
C ILE A 244 -7.63 -17.97 -1.50
N VAL A 245 -7.30 -19.12 -2.07
CA VAL A 245 -7.09 -19.28 -3.52
C VAL A 245 -8.39 -18.98 -4.29
N LEU A 246 -9.52 -19.46 -3.78
CA LEU A 246 -10.83 -19.21 -4.39
C LEU A 246 -11.20 -17.72 -4.33
N TRP A 247 -10.90 -17.04 -3.23
CA TRP A 247 -11.06 -15.58 -3.12
C TRP A 247 -10.19 -14.83 -4.14
N LEU A 248 -8.92 -15.20 -4.27
CA LEU A 248 -8.01 -14.62 -5.28
C LEU A 248 -8.54 -14.84 -6.70
N PHE A 249 -9.07 -16.03 -6.98
CA PHE A 249 -9.70 -16.34 -8.26
C PHE A 249 -10.89 -15.42 -8.54
N PHE A 250 -11.79 -15.21 -7.58
CA PHE A 250 -12.91 -14.27 -7.73
C PHE A 250 -12.45 -12.81 -7.88
N LEU A 251 -11.42 -12.39 -7.15
CA LEU A 251 -10.84 -11.05 -7.27
C LEU A 251 -10.28 -10.81 -8.68
N ILE A 252 -9.48 -11.76 -9.20
CA ILE A 252 -8.93 -11.67 -10.55
C ILE A 252 -10.06 -11.71 -11.60
N GLY A 253 -11.07 -12.56 -11.39
CA GLY A 253 -12.26 -12.65 -12.23
C GLY A 253 -13.02 -11.33 -12.33
N GLU A 254 -13.27 -10.64 -11.21
CA GLU A 254 -13.94 -9.33 -11.17
C GLU A 254 -13.14 -8.25 -11.92
N LEU A 255 -11.82 -8.26 -11.77
CA LEU A 255 -10.93 -7.30 -12.43
C LEU A 255 -10.80 -7.53 -13.94
N LYS A 256 -10.82 -8.79 -14.38
CA LYS A 256 -10.58 -9.17 -15.79
C LYS A 256 -11.84 -9.31 -16.63
N SER A 257 -12.94 -9.81 -16.04
CA SER A 257 -14.17 -10.10 -16.77
C SER A 257 -15.17 -8.94 -16.68
N GLN A 258 -15.60 -8.41 -17.82
CA GLN A 258 -16.62 -7.35 -17.86
C GLN A 258 -18.04 -7.91 -17.66
N ASN A 259 -18.35 -9.04 -18.31
CA ASN A 259 -19.70 -9.60 -18.30
C ASN A 259 -20.08 -10.24 -16.96
N PHE A 260 -19.10 -10.69 -16.18
CA PHE A 260 -19.32 -11.43 -14.93
C PHE A 260 -18.87 -10.67 -13.68
N GLU A 261 -18.62 -9.36 -13.76
CA GLU A 261 -18.13 -8.55 -12.63
C GLU A 261 -19.03 -8.66 -11.40
N ASN A 262 -20.34 -8.46 -11.58
CA ASN A 262 -21.31 -8.54 -10.49
C ASN A 262 -21.39 -9.94 -9.89
N LEU A 263 -21.28 -10.98 -10.72
CA LEU A 263 -21.29 -12.37 -10.27
C LEU A 263 -20.08 -12.65 -9.36
N PHE A 264 -18.87 -12.31 -9.82
CA PHE A 264 -17.65 -12.48 -9.02
C PHE A 264 -17.71 -11.68 -7.71
N ARG A 265 -18.26 -10.46 -7.74
CA ARG A 265 -18.45 -9.64 -6.54
C ARG A 265 -19.37 -10.33 -5.53
N VAL A 266 -20.54 -10.81 -5.97
CA VAL A 266 -21.49 -11.51 -5.10
C VAL A 266 -20.87 -12.77 -4.53
N LEU A 267 -20.24 -13.62 -5.37
CA LEU A 267 -19.58 -14.85 -4.93
C LEU A 267 -18.51 -14.60 -3.86
N LYS A 268 -17.69 -13.56 -4.05
CA LYS A 268 -16.66 -13.16 -3.09
C LYS A 268 -17.24 -12.67 -1.76
N ILE A 269 -18.32 -11.88 -1.80
CA ILE A 269 -19.02 -11.42 -0.59
C ILE A 269 -19.66 -12.61 0.13
N SER A 270 -20.35 -13.49 -0.60
CA SER A 270 -20.92 -14.73 -0.04
C SER A 270 -19.86 -15.61 0.60
N LEU A 271 -18.69 -15.77 -0.04
CA LEU A 271 -17.57 -16.50 0.53
C LEU A 271 -17.08 -15.89 1.85
N ALA A 272 -17.00 -14.56 1.93
CA ALA A 272 -16.61 -13.88 3.17
C ALA A 272 -17.64 -14.06 4.30
N PHE A 273 -18.95 -14.00 3.99
CA PHE A 273 -20.00 -14.29 4.97
C PHE A 273 -19.98 -15.75 5.44
N LEU A 274 -19.75 -16.70 4.54
CA LEU A 274 -19.61 -18.11 4.89
C LEU A 274 -18.40 -18.34 5.81
N ALA A 275 -17.26 -17.73 5.49
CA ALA A 275 -16.06 -17.79 6.34
C ALA A 275 -16.32 -17.24 7.75
N LEU A 276 -17.03 -16.11 7.88
CA LEU A 276 -17.43 -15.56 9.18
C LEU A 276 -18.42 -16.46 9.92
N GLY A 277 -19.45 -16.97 9.22
CA GLY A 277 -20.44 -17.87 9.79
C GLY A 277 -19.82 -19.13 10.38
N PHE A 278 -18.75 -19.64 9.77
CA PHE A 278 -18.00 -20.80 10.27
C PHE A 278 -17.32 -20.55 11.63
N ILE A 279 -16.95 -19.30 11.95
CA ILE A 279 -16.44 -18.93 13.28
C ILE A 279 -17.59 -18.74 14.28
N ILE A 280 -18.66 -18.06 13.86
CA ILE A 280 -19.70 -17.57 14.76
C ILE A 280 -20.69 -18.67 15.17
N ILE A 281 -21.13 -19.51 14.23
CA ILE A 281 -22.18 -20.52 14.47
C ILE A 281 -21.81 -21.51 15.60
N PRO A 282 -20.60 -22.08 15.65
CA PRO A 282 -20.23 -23.02 16.72
C PRO A 282 -20.31 -22.41 18.13
N GLN A 283 -20.15 -21.09 18.27
CA GLN A 283 -20.22 -20.41 19.57
C GLN A 283 -21.64 -20.34 20.13
N PHE A 284 -22.68 -20.51 19.29
CA PHE A 284 -24.08 -20.50 19.71
C PHE A 284 -24.66 -21.90 19.92
N MET A 285 -23.97 -22.95 19.47
CA MET A 285 -24.42 -24.35 19.63
C MET A 285 -23.83 -25.04 20.88
N LEU A 286 -22.88 -24.38 21.55
CA LEU A 286 -22.27 -24.79 22.83
C LEU A 286 -22.95 -24.07 23.99
#